data_AF-A0A7C4EUY3-F1
#
_entry.id   AF-A0A7C4EUY3-F1
#
_cell.length_a   1.000
_cell.length_b   1.000
_cell.length_c   1.000
_cell.angle_alpha   90.00
_cell.angle_beta   90.00
_cell.angle_gamma   90.00
#
_symmetry.space_group_name_H-M   'P 1'
#
loop_
_entity.id
_entity.type
_entity.pdbx_description
1 polymer ?
#
loop_
_entity_poly.entity_id
_entity_poly.type
_entity_poly.pdbx_seq_one_letter_code
_entity_poly.pdbx_strand_id
1 'polypeptide(L)'
;MTVYAEFSNKTGDILQLSPGEIHFLWWFIQGSIMNPSTRTRLRRAWGMCQRHAWGWMVVEAAFRNAYMHGPAVLYEDLMVTAAPLFELRGPAQLVRLARRLKEKGPCLMCEEGYNAGSKGFVKPHIVQQGRDLTQFQRLAERTAPFWGPSVCGRCANTDSPLRCRIHLIEDISTGQAKDIQFHRDAFSKIVERLRRYARSFQFEFQGTRTDEDEASLIEAVAWCSGWETFLALLRSSDGAWDVGKDNSRTLYLRQAR
;
A
#
# COMPACT_ATOMS: atom_id res chain seq x y z
N MET A 1 -23.63 21.73 16.89
CA MET A 1 -24.57 20.81 16.21
C MET A 1 -23.83 20.12 15.06
N THR A 2 -23.05 19.08 15.37
CA THR A 2 -23.34 17.65 15.08
C THR A 2 -23.38 17.31 13.59
N VAL A 3 -22.20 17.20 12.96
CA VAL A 3 -21.96 16.51 11.67
C VAL A 3 -20.86 15.44 11.84
N TYR A 4 -20.82 14.79 13.01
CA TYR A 4 -19.84 13.73 13.31
C TYR A 4 -20.46 12.34 13.51
N ALA A 5 -21.79 12.21 13.43
CA ALA A 5 -22.49 10.97 13.78
C ALA A 5 -22.75 10.02 12.60
N GLU A 6 -22.60 10.44 11.34
CA GLU A 6 -22.90 9.57 10.17
C GLU A 6 -21.68 8.86 9.56
N PHE A 7 -20.45 9.21 9.96
CA PHE A 7 -19.24 8.53 9.44
C PHE A 7 -18.80 7.30 10.24
N SER A 8 -19.34 7.10 11.45
CA SER A 8 -18.91 6.03 12.37
C SER A 8 -19.41 4.62 12.01
N ASN A 9 -20.40 4.49 11.11
CA ASN A 9 -20.95 3.19 10.69
C ASN A 9 -20.41 2.67 9.34
N LYS A 10 -19.55 3.42 8.64
CA LYS A 10 -18.99 3.00 7.34
C LYS A 10 -17.62 2.34 7.43
N THR A 11 -16.94 2.42 8.56
CA THR A 11 -15.56 1.93 8.73
C THR A 11 -15.47 0.40 8.75
N GLY A 12 -16.47 -0.29 9.30
CA GLY A 12 -16.57 -1.76 9.26
C GLY A 12 -16.71 -2.34 7.84
N ASP A 13 -17.23 -1.56 6.89
CA ASP A 13 -17.47 -2.00 5.50
C ASP A 13 -16.29 -1.78 4.56
N ILE A 14 -15.36 -0.86 4.89
CA ILE A 14 -14.31 -0.42 3.93
C ILE A 14 -13.42 -1.58 3.48
N LEU A 15 -13.15 -2.55 4.36
CA LEU A 15 -12.36 -3.74 4.03
C LEU A 15 -12.90 -5.03 4.68
N GLN A 16 -14.22 -5.21 4.74
CA GLN A 16 -14.77 -6.52 5.05
C GLN A 16 -14.60 -7.45 3.84
N LEU A 17 -13.52 -8.24 3.81
CA LEU A 17 -13.27 -9.18 2.71
C LEU A 17 -14.30 -10.30 2.71
N SER A 18 -14.82 -10.62 1.53
CA SER A 18 -15.75 -11.73 1.32
C SER A 18 -15.03 -13.08 1.46
N PRO A 19 -15.77 -14.18 1.73
CA PRO A 19 -15.18 -15.52 1.69
C PRO A 19 -14.53 -15.84 0.34
N GLY A 20 -15.07 -15.33 -0.77
CA GLY A 20 -14.47 -15.46 -2.10
C GLY A 20 -13.13 -14.75 -2.23
N GLU A 21 -13.05 -13.49 -1.78
CA GLU A 21 -11.81 -12.71 -1.78
C GLU A 21 -10.72 -13.40 -0.93
N ILE A 22 -11.06 -13.89 0.26
CA ILE A 22 -10.11 -14.59 1.14
C ILE A 22 -9.69 -15.93 0.55
N HIS A 23 -10.63 -16.69 -0.03
CA HIS A 23 -10.30 -17.96 -0.68
C HIS A 23 -9.31 -17.75 -1.84
N PHE A 24 -9.53 -16.74 -2.68
CA PHE A 24 -8.59 -16.37 -3.73
C PHE A 24 -7.22 -16.02 -3.15
N LEU A 25 -7.17 -15.11 -2.17
CA LEU A 25 -5.91 -14.65 -1.60
C LEU A 25 -5.13 -15.76 -0.90
N TRP A 26 -5.81 -16.70 -0.25
CA TRP A 26 -5.19 -17.87 0.39
C TRP A 26 -4.39 -18.72 -0.62
N TRP A 27 -4.95 -19.01 -1.80
CA TRP A 27 -4.22 -19.68 -2.89
C TRP A 27 -3.21 -18.77 -3.57
N PHE A 28 -3.51 -17.47 -3.65
CA PHE A 28 -2.63 -16.50 -4.27
C PHE A 28 -1.26 -16.41 -3.58
N ILE A 29 -1.28 -16.34 -2.24
CA ILE A 29 -0.10 -16.26 -1.37
C ILE A 29 0.75 -17.54 -1.42
N GLN A 30 0.17 -18.67 -1.81
CA GLN A 30 0.90 -19.95 -1.90
C GLN A 30 1.75 -20.11 -3.16
N GLY A 31 1.68 -19.18 -4.13
CA GLY A 31 2.58 -19.19 -5.28
C GLY A 31 1.98 -18.71 -6.59
N SER A 32 0.68 -18.40 -6.66
CA SER A 32 0.06 -17.93 -7.91
C SER A 32 0.67 -16.62 -8.42
N ILE A 33 1.26 -15.82 -7.52
CA ILE A 33 2.03 -14.62 -7.87
C ILE A 33 3.30 -14.93 -8.69
N MET A 34 3.82 -16.15 -8.64
CA MET A 34 5.02 -16.55 -9.41
C MET A 34 4.69 -16.89 -10.87
N ASN A 35 3.42 -17.03 -11.22
CA ASN A 35 3.03 -17.29 -12.61
C ASN A 35 3.33 -16.05 -13.50
N PRO A 36 4.08 -16.21 -14.61
CA PRO A 36 4.41 -15.10 -15.51
C PRO A 36 3.22 -14.35 -16.09
N SER A 37 2.10 -15.03 -16.38
CA SER A 37 0.89 -14.39 -16.91
C SER A 37 0.22 -13.53 -15.84
N THR A 38 0.15 -14.04 -14.59
CA THR A 38 -0.31 -13.30 -13.42
C THR A 38 0.54 -12.05 -13.19
N ARG A 39 1.87 -12.17 -13.21
CA ARG A 39 2.79 -11.01 -13.08
C ARG A 39 2.56 -9.97 -14.18
N THR A 40 2.35 -10.42 -15.42
CA THR A 40 2.08 -9.51 -16.54
C THR A 40 0.77 -8.74 -16.33
N ARG A 41 -0.29 -9.41 -15.86
CA ARG A 41 -1.57 -8.76 -15.52
C ARG A 41 -1.40 -7.75 -14.38
N LEU A 42 -0.71 -8.14 -13.31
CA LEU A 42 -0.43 -7.25 -12.18
C LEU A 42 0.41 -6.03 -12.59
N ARG A 43 1.43 -6.18 -13.44
CA ARG A 43 2.20 -5.04 -13.98
C ARG A 43 1.33 -4.08 -14.80
N ARG A 44 0.42 -4.61 -15.62
CA ARG A 44 -0.50 -3.78 -16.43
C ARG A 44 -1.48 -2.99 -15.55
N ALA A 45 -1.97 -3.58 -14.47
CA ALA A 45 -2.84 -2.93 -13.49
C ALA A 45 -2.08 -2.11 -12.45
N TRP A 46 -0.74 -2.14 -12.48
CA TRP A 46 0.14 -1.59 -11.46
C TRP A 46 -0.20 -2.08 -10.02
N GLY A 47 -0.36 -3.40 -9.90
CA GLY A 47 -0.68 -4.09 -8.66
C GLY A 47 -2.16 -4.50 -8.59
N MET A 48 -2.73 -4.36 -7.40
CA MET A 48 -4.15 -4.53 -7.17
C MET A 48 -4.85 -3.17 -7.04
N CYS A 49 -6.17 -3.12 -7.18
CA CYS A 49 -6.90 -1.91 -6.81
C CYS A 49 -6.77 -1.69 -5.29
N GLN A 50 -7.07 -0.49 -4.82
CA GLN A 50 -6.87 -0.11 -3.43
C GLN A 50 -7.45 -1.13 -2.43
N ARG A 51 -8.72 -1.52 -2.58
CA ARG A 51 -9.37 -2.53 -1.74
C ARG A 51 -8.60 -3.84 -1.73
N HIS A 52 -8.31 -4.40 -2.90
CA HIS A 52 -7.66 -5.71 -3.00
C HIS A 52 -6.17 -5.67 -2.58
N ALA A 53 -5.49 -4.53 -2.78
CA ALA A 53 -4.12 -4.34 -2.33
C ALA A 53 -4.03 -4.38 -0.79
N TRP A 54 -4.85 -3.60 -0.10
CA TRP A 54 -4.88 -3.61 1.36
C TRP A 54 -5.52 -4.88 1.93
N GLY A 55 -6.50 -5.45 1.23
CA GLY A 55 -7.05 -6.78 1.54
C GLY A 55 -5.99 -7.87 1.52
N TRP A 56 -5.16 -7.88 0.48
CA TRP A 56 -4.02 -8.79 0.40
C TRP A 56 -3.00 -8.54 1.51
N MET A 57 -2.69 -7.28 1.82
CA MET A 57 -1.79 -6.95 2.94
C MET A 57 -2.30 -7.50 4.27
N VAL A 58 -3.60 -7.34 4.56
CA VAL A 58 -4.24 -7.87 5.78
C VAL A 58 -4.19 -9.40 5.80
N VAL A 59 -4.64 -10.04 4.72
CA VAL A 59 -4.70 -11.51 4.64
C VAL A 59 -3.32 -12.12 4.80
N GLU A 60 -2.30 -11.59 4.13
CA GLU A 60 -0.95 -12.13 4.25
C GLU A 60 -0.36 -11.90 5.64
N ALA A 61 -0.59 -10.73 6.26
CA ALA A 61 -0.17 -10.48 7.63
C ALA A 61 -0.79 -11.47 8.62
N ALA A 62 -2.08 -11.80 8.44
CA ALA A 62 -2.81 -12.73 9.31
C ALA A 62 -2.40 -14.20 9.11
N PHE A 63 -2.09 -14.64 7.89
CA PHE A 63 -1.69 -16.03 7.62
C PHE A 63 -0.19 -16.29 7.80
N ARG A 64 0.65 -15.26 7.71
CA ARG A 64 2.11 -15.39 7.73
C ARG A 64 2.78 -14.63 8.87
N ASN A 65 2.02 -14.16 9.87
CA ASN A 65 2.53 -13.38 11.01
C ASN A 65 3.39 -12.18 10.55
N ALA A 66 2.84 -11.36 9.65
CA ALA A 66 3.51 -10.21 9.03
C ALA A 66 4.78 -10.54 8.19
N TYR A 67 4.99 -11.79 7.80
CA TYR A 67 5.99 -12.14 6.78
C TYR A 67 5.43 -11.87 5.36
N MET A 68 5.63 -10.64 4.87
CA MET A 68 4.98 -10.08 3.67
C MET A 68 5.79 -10.28 2.37
N HIS A 69 6.28 -11.50 2.13
CA HIS A 69 7.16 -11.78 0.99
C HIS A 69 6.46 -11.55 -0.36
N GLY A 70 5.22 -12.00 -0.54
CA GLY A 70 4.50 -11.84 -1.81
C GLY A 70 4.36 -10.38 -2.25
N PRO A 71 3.80 -9.50 -1.39
CA PRO A 71 3.68 -8.07 -1.64
C PRO A 71 5.04 -7.41 -1.84
N ALA A 72 6.05 -7.76 -1.03
CA ALA A 72 7.40 -7.21 -1.20
C ALA A 72 7.92 -7.46 -2.62
N VAL A 73 7.86 -8.70 -3.12
CA VAL A 73 8.34 -9.02 -4.48
C VAL A 73 7.47 -8.38 -5.56
N LEU A 74 6.15 -8.22 -5.38
CA LEU A 74 5.33 -7.53 -6.37
C LEU A 74 5.63 -6.04 -6.43
N TYR A 75 5.56 -5.37 -5.29
CA TYR A 75 5.68 -3.92 -5.26
C TYR A 75 7.12 -3.48 -5.50
N GLU A 76 8.13 -4.27 -5.16
CA GLU A 76 9.51 -4.01 -5.59
C GLU A 76 9.59 -3.96 -7.13
N ASP A 77 9.10 -5.00 -7.81
CA ASP A 77 9.10 -5.09 -9.28
C ASP A 77 8.37 -3.92 -9.95
N LEU A 78 7.21 -3.52 -9.40
CA LEU A 78 6.47 -2.35 -9.87
C LEU A 78 7.25 -1.04 -9.67
N MET A 79 7.83 -0.86 -8.48
CA MET A 79 8.55 0.36 -8.12
C MET A 79 9.85 0.50 -8.94
N VAL A 80 10.58 -0.60 -9.13
CA VAL A 80 11.76 -0.65 -10.01
C VAL A 80 11.39 -0.35 -11.46
N THR A 81 10.23 -0.82 -11.94
CA THR A 81 9.73 -0.50 -13.28
C THR A 81 9.35 0.98 -13.42
N ALA A 82 8.83 1.60 -12.37
CA ALA A 82 8.47 3.02 -12.36
C ALA A 82 9.68 3.96 -12.22
N ALA A 83 10.76 3.56 -11.55
CA ALA A 83 11.89 4.45 -11.28
C ALA A 83 12.46 5.15 -12.54
N PRO A 84 12.75 4.45 -13.66
CA PRO A 84 13.25 5.10 -14.87
C PRO A 84 12.25 6.09 -15.51
N LEU A 85 10.96 6.03 -15.17
CA LEU A 85 9.95 6.95 -15.71
C LEU A 85 10.13 8.38 -15.15
N PHE A 86 10.68 8.51 -13.94
CA PHE A 86 11.00 9.81 -13.35
C PHE A 86 12.26 10.44 -13.98
N GLU A 87 13.03 9.68 -14.75
CA GLU A 87 14.22 10.14 -15.48
C GLU A 87 13.92 10.62 -16.91
N LEU A 88 12.66 10.61 -17.33
CA LEU A 88 12.28 11.02 -18.67
C LEU A 88 12.69 12.47 -18.93
N ARG A 89 13.43 12.70 -20.01
CA ARG A 89 13.86 14.02 -20.48
C ARG A 89 13.14 14.42 -21.76
N GLY A 90 13.06 15.73 -22.01
CA GLY A 90 12.60 16.32 -23.27
C GLY A 90 11.12 16.74 -23.27
N PRO A 91 10.57 17.09 -24.45
CA PRO A 91 9.25 17.68 -24.55
C PRO A 91 8.16 16.74 -24.00
N ALA A 92 7.12 17.35 -23.43
CA ALA A 92 5.96 16.65 -22.86
C ALA A 92 6.34 15.53 -21.86
N GLN A 93 7.46 15.68 -21.12
CA GLN A 93 7.92 14.66 -20.16
C GLN A 93 6.84 14.27 -19.14
N LEU A 94 6.12 15.26 -18.61
CA LEU A 94 5.06 15.04 -17.61
C LEU A 94 3.90 14.24 -18.19
N VAL A 95 3.44 14.62 -19.39
CA VAL A 95 2.38 13.90 -20.10
C VAL A 95 2.80 12.45 -20.38
N ARG A 96 4.05 12.23 -20.80
CA ARG A 96 4.59 10.88 -21.03
C ARG A 96 4.69 10.08 -19.73
N LEU A 97 5.11 10.70 -18.63
CA LEU A 97 5.15 10.10 -17.29
C LEU A 97 3.75 9.66 -16.87
N ALA A 98 2.78 10.57 -16.85
CA ALA A 98 1.40 10.29 -16.48
C ALA A 98 0.78 9.17 -17.34
N ARG A 99 1.00 9.20 -18.66
CA ARG A 99 0.53 8.14 -19.57
C ARG A 99 1.13 6.77 -19.26
N ARG A 100 2.42 6.72 -18.88
CA ARG A 100 3.10 5.45 -18.57
C ARG A 100 2.72 4.91 -17.19
N LEU A 101 2.44 5.79 -16.23
CA LEU A 101 1.94 5.44 -14.89
C LEU A 101 0.46 5.06 -14.85
N LYS A 102 -0.30 5.35 -15.92
CA LYS A 102 -1.70 4.96 -16.01
C LYS A 102 -1.83 3.43 -16.09
N GLU A 103 -2.82 2.90 -15.37
CA GLU A 103 -3.23 1.50 -15.48
C GLU A 103 -3.73 1.15 -16.88
N LYS A 104 -3.46 -0.08 -17.30
CA LYS A 104 -3.76 -0.62 -18.64
C LYS A 104 -4.71 -1.82 -18.60
N GLY A 105 -5.43 -1.98 -17.48
CA GLY A 105 -6.35 -3.06 -17.23
C GLY A 105 -6.89 -3.05 -15.80
N PRO A 106 -7.95 -3.82 -15.53
CA PRO A 106 -8.50 -3.98 -14.18
C PRO A 106 -7.51 -4.71 -13.27
N CYS A 107 -7.74 -4.60 -11.96
CA CYS A 107 -6.99 -5.39 -10.99
C CYS A 107 -7.25 -6.89 -11.18
N LEU A 108 -6.26 -7.74 -10.86
CA LEU A 108 -6.36 -9.20 -11.04
C LEU A 108 -7.64 -9.79 -10.42
N MET A 109 -7.93 -9.48 -9.15
CA MET A 109 -9.12 -9.98 -8.46
C MET A 109 -10.43 -9.44 -9.06
N CYS A 110 -10.43 -8.18 -9.49
CA CYS A 110 -11.56 -7.53 -10.13
C CYS A 110 -11.89 -8.20 -11.47
N GLU A 111 -10.85 -8.53 -12.24
CA GLU A 111 -10.96 -9.21 -13.54
C GLU A 111 -11.52 -10.62 -13.39
N GLU A 112 -11.17 -11.33 -12.31
CA GLU A 112 -11.73 -12.63 -11.95
C GLU A 112 -13.11 -12.55 -11.28
N GLY A 113 -13.69 -11.35 -11.13
CA GLY A 113 -15.03 -11.14 -10.57
C GLY A 113 -15.10 -11.18 -9.04
N TYR A 114 -13.98 -11.10 -8.32
CA TYR A 114 -13.97 -11.01 -6.86
C TYR A 114 -14.33 -9.60 -6.37
N ASN A 115 -15.26 -9.56 -5.42
CA ASN A 115 -15.77 -8.36 -4.79
C ASN A 115 -16.32 -8.70 -3.38
N ALA A 116 -16.88 -7.70 -2.69
CA ALA A 116 -17.41 -7.81 -1.34
C ALA A 116 -18.55 -8.85 -1.18
N GLY A 117 -19.26 -9.20 -2.27
CA GLY A 117 -20.31 -10.21 -2.29
C GLY A 117 -19.87 -11.60 -2.76
N SER A 118 -18.59 -11.78 -3.12
CA SER A 118 -18.13 -13.04 -3.70
C SER A 118 -18.19 -14.20 -2.70
N LYS A 119 -18.80 -15.30 -3.15
CA LYS A 119 -18.83 -16.56 -2.39
C LYS A 119 -17.52 -17.31 -2.61
N GLY A 120 -17.07 -18.03 -1.59
CA GLY A 120 -15.86 -18.85 -1.64
C GLY A 120 -16.07 -20.18 -0.91
N PHE A 121 -15.42 -21.24 -1.40
CA PHE A 121 -15.44 -22.55 -0.74
C PHE A 121 -14.28 -22.62 0.26
N VAL A 122 -14.44 -21.92 1.38
CA VAL A 122 -13.41 -21.79 2.41
C VAL A 122 -14.02 -22.01 3.79
N LYS A 123 -13.29 -22.69 4.68
CA LYS A 123 -13.78 -23.00 6.04
C LYS A 123 -13.98 -21.70 6.84
N PRO A 124 -15.01 -21.59 7.69
CA PRO A 124 -15.32 -20.35 8.43
C PRO A 124 -14.15 -19.79 9.25
N HIS A 125 -13.32 -20.65 9.87
CA HIS A 125 -12.16 -20.18 10.64
C HIS A 125 -11.08 -19.52 9.77
N ILE A 126 -10.91 -19.95 8.51
CA ILE A 126 -9.98 -19.32 7.56
C ILE A 126 -10.51 -17.93 7.16
N VAL A 127 -11.83 -17.80 6.97
CA VAL A 127 -12.46 -16.49 6.74
C VAL A 127 -12.25 -15.57 7.93
N GLN A 128 -12.44 -16.08 9.15
CA GLN A 128 -12.20 -15.31 10.37
C GLN A 128 -10.74 -14.85 10.48
N GLN A 129 -9.79 -15.76 10.27
CA GLN A 129 -8.36 -15.43 10.28
C GLN A 129 -8.00 -14.42 9.19
N GLY A 130 -8.49 -14.58 7.96
CA GLY A 130 -8.23 -13.64 6.86
C GLY A 130 -8.81 -12.24 7.06
N ARG A 131 -9.71 -12.06 8.03
CA ARG A 131 -10.25 -10.75 8.45
C ARG A 131 -9.57 -10.18 9.68
N ASP A 132 -8.64 -10.93 10.30
CA ASP A 132 -7.93 -10.47 11.48
C ASP A 132 -6.93 -9.36 11.11
N LEU A 133 -7.20 -8.16 11.59
CA LEU A 133 -6.36 -6.97 11.35
C LEU A 133 -5.18 -6.87 12.32
N THR A 134 -5.15 -7.67 13.39
CA THR A 134 -4.22 -7.48 14.53
C THR A 134 -2.77 -7.42 14.10
N GLN A 135 -2.31 -8.36 13.26
CA GLN A 135 -0.91 -8.40 12.81
C GLN A 135 -0.56 -7.25 11.87
N PHE A 136 -1.52 -6.84 11.03
CA PHE A 136 -1.34 -5.73 10.11
C PHE A 136 -1.28 -4.39 10.85
N GLN A 137 -2.14 -4.19 11.85
CA GLN A 137 -2.13 -2.99 12.71
C GLN A 137 -0.82 -2.87 13.47
N ARG A 138 -0.37 -3.96 14.12
CA ARG A 138 0.93 -3.97 14.81
C ARG A 138 2.10 -3.61 13.89
N LEU A 139 2.10 -4.12 12.66
CA LEU A 139 3.10 -3.78 11.65
C LEU A 139 3.03 -2.28 11.31
N ALA A 140 1.83 -1.76 11.03
CA ALA A 140 1.62 -0.37 10.68
C ALA A 140 2.02 0.59 11.80
N GLU A 141 1.64 0.30 13.05
CA GLU A 141 1.98 1.08 14.23
C GLU A 141 3.49 1.12 14.48
N ARG A 142 4.14 -0.05 14.49
CA ARG A 142 5.59 -0.16 14.69
C ARG A 142 6.37 0.66 13.66
N THR A 143 5.91 0.65 12.42
CA THR A 143 6.59 1.29 11.29
C THR A 143 6.12 2.73 11.00
N ALA A 144 5.15 3.25 11.78
CA ALA A 144 4.55 4.56 11.60
C ALA A 144 5.52 5.75 11.48
N PRO A 145 6.61 5.82 12.27
CA PRO A 145 7.58 6.91 12.15
C PRO A 145 8.21 7.02 10.76
N PHE A 146 8.26 5.91 10.01
CA PHE A 146 8.95 5.83 8.73
C PHE A 146 8.02 6.05 7.54
N TRP A 147 6.81 5.47 7.54
CA TRP A 147 5.85 5.66 6.43
C TRP A 147 4.99 6.94 6.60
N GLY A 148 4.80 7.44 7.82
CA GLY A 148 3.97 8.61 8.10
C GLY A 148 4.35 9.87 7.30
N PRO A 149 5.65 10.23 7.20
CA PRO A 149 6.10 11.35 6.37
C PRO A 149 5.82 11.18 4.87
N SER A 150 5.58 9.95 4.39
CA SER A 150 5.39 9.64 2.97
C SER A 150 3.92 9.65 2.51
N VAL A 151 2.99 9.93 3.44
CA VAL A 151 1.56 9.90 3.16
C VAL A 151 1.17 10.96 2.12
N CYS A 152 0.32 10.55 1.17
CA CYS A 152 -0.21 11.45 0.16
C CYS A 152 -1.13 12.52 0.78
N GLY A 153 -0.80 13.79 0.57
CA GLY A 153 -1.59 14.91 1.10
C GLY A 153 -3.05 14.91 0.63
N ARG A 154 -3.31 14.57 -0.64
CA ARG A 154 -4.69 14.46 -1.14
C ARG A 154 -5.49 13.33 -0.50
N CYS A 155 -4.90 12.14 -0.31
CA CYS A 155 -5.59 11.04 0.37
C CYS A 155 -5.81 11.31 1.86
N ALA A 156 -4.87 11.99 2.53
CA ALA A 156 -4.96 12.32 3.96
C ALA A 156 -5.70 13.63 4.24
N ASN A 157 -6.02 14.41 3.22
CA ASN A 157 -6.54 15.77 3.31
C ASN A 157 -5.63 16.70 4.13
N THR A 158 -4.33 16.74 3.78
CA THR A 158 -3.30 17.60 4.38
C THR A 158 -2.56 18.41 3.32
N ASP A 159 -1.81 19.42 3.75
CA ASP A 159 -0.99 20.27 2.88
C ASP A 159 0.30 19.60 2.38
N SER A 160 0.53 18.32 2.70
CA SER A 160 1.70 17.58 2.23
C SER A 160 1.76 17.64 0.69
N PRO A 161 2.91 18.01 0.09
CA PRO A 161 3.06 18.02 -1.35
C PRO A 161 3.14 16.61 -1.95
N LEU A 162 3.31 15.56 -1.13
CA LEU A 162 3.45 14.19 -1.63
C LEU A 162 2.16 13.66 -2.27
N ARG A 163 2.33 12.86 -3.32
CA ARG A 163 1.25 12.26 -4.11
C ARG A 163 1.49 10.77 -4.27
N CYS A 164 0.44 9.97 -4.08
CA CYS A 164 0.41 8.61 -4.62
C CYS A 164 0.35 8.69 -6.15
N ARG A 165 0.58 7.56 -6.83
CA ARG A 165 0.56 7.44 -8.29
C ARG A 165 -0.70 8.05 -8.90
N ILE A 166 -1.87 7.71 -8.37
CA ILE A 166 -3.18 8.16 -8.90
C ILE A 166 -3.28 9.68 -8.84
N HIS A 167 -3.02 10.28 -7.68
CA HIS A 167 -3.07 11.73 -7.52
C HIS A 167 -1.95 12.46 -8.26
N LEU A 168 -0.78 11.84 -8.44
CA LEU A 168 0.29 12.42 -9.26
C LEU A 168 -0.13 12.51 -10.73
N ILE A 169 -0.79 11.47 -11.27
CA ILE A 169 -1.33 11.48 -12.63
C ILE A 169 -2.38 12.58 -12.80
N GLU A 170 -3.26 12.75 -11.82
CA GLU A 170 -4.28 13.81 -11.81
C GLU A 170 -3.68 15.21 -11.73
N ASP A 171 -2.71 15.43 -10.84
CA ASP A 171 -2.03 16.71 -10.71
C ASP A 171 -1.26 17.06 -12.01
N ILE A 172 -0.68 16.05 -12.69
CA ILE A 172 -0.08 16.27 -14.01
C ILE A 172 -1.13 16.61 -15.07
N SER A 173 -2.27 15.88 -15.11
CA SER A 173 -3.30 16.09 -16.14
C SER A 173 -4.01 17.44 -16.02
N THR A 174 -4.06 17.99 -14.81
CA THR A 174 -4.65 19.30 -14.50
C THR A 174 -3.63 20.44 -14.50
N GLY A 175 -2.36 20.17 -14.76
CA GLY A 175 -1.29 21.18 -14.75
C GLY A 175 -0.90 21.69 -13.36
N GLN A 176 -1.28 20.97 -12.30
CA GLN A 176 -0.98 21.29 -10.90
C GLN A 176 0.33 20.67 -10.39
N ALA A 177 0.94 19.74 -11.14
CA ALA A 177 2.22 19.14 -10.78
C ALA A 177 3.37 20.17 -10.90
N LYS A 178 3.83 20.70 -9.77
CA LYS A 178 4.85 21.76 -9.71
C LYS A 178 6.29 21.26 -9.57
N ASP A 179 6.51 20.17 -8.82
CA ASP A 179 7.86 19.68 -8.52
C ASP A 179 7.95 18.14 -8.64
N ILE A 180 8.31 17.68 -9.84
CA ILE A 180 8.56 16.25 -10.06
C ILE A 180 9.86 15.78 -9.41
N GLN A 181 10.84 16.67 -9.22
CA GLN A 181 12.11 16.27 -8.62
C GLN A 181 11.89 15.86 -7.15
N PHE A 182 11.07 16.62 -6.42
CA PHE A 182 10.64 16.25 -5.08
C PHE A 182 9.97 14.87 -5.03
N HIS A 183 9.05 14.58 -5.95
CA HIS A 183 8.41 13.26 -6.04
C HIS A 183 9.39 12.14 -6.38
N ARG A 184 10.34 12.41 -7.27
CA ARG A 184 11.39 11.46 -7.66
C ARG A 184 12.30 11.11 -6.49
N ASP A 185 12.70 12.08 -5.69
CA ASP A 185 13.59 11.87 -4.54
C ASP A 185 12.88 11.05 -3.45
N ALA A 186 11.62 11.38 -3.15
CA ALA A 186 10.78 10.59 -2.24
C ALA A 186 10.58 9.16 -2.76
N PHE A 187 10.26 9.01 -4.04
CA PHE A 187 10.05 7.71 -4.69
C PHE A 187 11.31 6.84 -4.65
N SER A 188 12.48 7.42 -4.91
CA SER A 188 13.77 6.69 -4.94
C SER A 188 14.12 6.11 -3.57
N LYS A 189 13.82 6.84 -2.48
CA LYS A 189 14.02 6.33 -1.11
C LYS A 189 13.12 5.12 -0.83
N ILE A 190 11.86 5.14 -1.27
CA ILE A 190 10.96 3.99 -1.13
C ILE A 190 11.53 2.78 -1.90
N VAL A 191 11.98 2.97 -3.14
CA VAL A 191 12.56 1.89 -3.97
C VAL A 191 13.78 1.27 -3.28
N GLU A 192 14.69 2.09 -2.76
CA GLU A 192 15.92 1.60 -2.13
C GLU A 192 15.63 0.75 -0.88
N ARG A 193 14.76 1.24 0.00
CA ARG A 193 14.34 0.53 1.21
C ARG A 193 13.57 -0.74 0.88
N LEU A 194 12.70 -0.69 -0.11
CA LEU A 194 11.90 -1.85 -0.51
C LEU A 194 12.77 -2.96 -1.10
N ARG A 195 13.81 -2.60 -1.86
CA ARG A 195 14.82 -3.57 -2.31
C ARG A 195 15.55 -4.23 -1.14
N ARG A 196 15.93 -3.48 -0.10
CA ARG A 196 16.53 -4.05 1.11
C ARG A 196 15.56 -5.00 1.81
N TYR A 197 14.30 -4.61 1.96
CA TYR A 197 13.27 -5.47 2.55
C TYR A 197 13.04 -6.75 1.73
N ALA A 198 12.84 -6.63 0.42
CA ALA A 198 12.64 -7.76 -0.48
C ALA A 198 13.85 -8.71 -0.49
N ARG A 199 15.07 -8.16 -0.47
CA ARG A 199 16.30 -8.95 -0.39
C ARG A 199 16.43 -9.71 0.92
N SER A 200 15.91 -9.18 2.04
CA SER A 200 15.99 -9.82 3.37
C SER A 200 15.27 -11.19 3.45
N PHE A 201 14.46 -11.53 2.45
CA PHE A 201 13.82 -12.84 2.35
C PHE A 201 14.74 -13.92 1.77
N GLN A 202 15.85 -13.54 1.14
CA GLN A 202 16.89 -14.46 0.68
C GLN A 202 17.69 -14.99 1.88
N PHE A 203 18.15 -16.24 1.80
CA PHE A 203 18.83 -16.92 2.90
C PHE A 203 20.05 -16.15 3.40
N GLU A 204 20.82 -15.56 2.49
CA GLU A 204 22.05 -14.82 2.75
C GLU A 204 21.83 -13.47 3.45
N PHE A 205 20.61 -12.94 3.43
CA PHE A 205 20.25 -11.64 3.98
C PHE A 205 19.17 -11.75 5.08
N GLN A 206 18.95 -12.94 5.62
CA GLN A 206 18.00 -13.12 6.71
C GLN A 206 18.41 -12.29 7.93
N GLY A 207 17.44 -11.59 8.52
CA GLY A 207 17.65 -10.76 9.70
C GLY A 207 18.26 -9.37 9.43
N THR A 208 18.52 -8.99 8.17
CA THR A 208 19.09 -7.67 7.85
C THR A 208 18.05 -6.55 7.73
N ARG A 209 16.75 -6.88 7.73
CA ARG A 209 15.69 -5.88 7.59
C ARG A 209 15.53 -5.03 8.85
N THR A 210 15.27 -3.75 8.64
CA THR A 210 14.89 -2.80 9.70
C THR A 210 13.41 -2.45 9.62
N ASP A 211 12.86 -1.83 10.67
CA ASP A 211 11.49 -1.29 10.63
C ASP A 211 11.31 -0.25 9.52
N GLU A 212 12.36 0.50 9.19
CA GLU A 212 12.35 1.46 8.07
C GLU A 212 12.22 0.72 6.71
N ASP A 213 12.92 -0.39 6.54
CA ASP A 213 12.81 -1.23 5.34
C ASP A 213 11.41 -1.86 5.25
N GLU A 214 10.85 -2.35 6.35
CA GLU A 214 9.49 -2.90 6.37
C GLU A 214 8.42 -1.83 6.06
N ALA A 215 8.58 -0.61 6.57
CA ALA A 215 7.70 0.52 6.29
C ALA A 215 7.57 0.80 4.78
N SER A 216 8.66 0.59 4.03
CA SER A 216 8.68 0.86 2.59
C SER A 216 7.74 -0.01 1.78
N LEU A 217 7.33 -1.18 2.31
CA LEU A 217 6.27 -1.97 1.68
C LEU A 217 4.92 -1.24 1.78
N ILE A 218 4.58 -0.69 2.94
CA ILE A 218 3.36 0.12 3.12
C ILE A 218 3.42 1.32 2.18
N GLU A 219 4.55 2.03 2.15
CA GLU A 219 4.74 3.19 1.26
C GLU A 219 4.55 2.83 -0.22
N ALA A 220 5.09 1.70 -0.68
CA ALA A 220 4.99 1.27 -2.07
C ALA A 220 3.58 0.81 -2.45
N VAL A 221 2.92 0.03 -1.58
CA VAL A 221 1.52 -0.39 -1.77
C VAL A 221 0.63 0.84 -1.86
N ALA A 222 0.83 1.80 -0.96
CA ALA A 222 0.03 3.02 -0.89
C ALA A 222 0.33 3.99 -2.03
N TRP A 223 1.59 4.09 -2.47
CA TRP A 223 1.94 4.88 -3.64
C TRP A 223 1.28 4.30 -4.89
N CYS A 224 1.34 2.99 -5.10
CA CYS A 224 0.69 2.34 -6.24
C CYS A 224 -0.84 2.44 -6.15
N SER A 225 -1.42 2.00 -5.04
CA SER A 225 -2.85 1.68 -4.98
C SER A 225 -3.69 2.75 -4.26
N GLY A 226 -3.06 3.71 -3.58
CA GLY A 226 -3.71 4.77 -2.82
C GLY A 226 -3.70 4.55 -1.30
N TRP A 227 -3.69 5.65 -0.53
CA TRP A 227 -3.58 5.65 0.93
C TRP A 227 -4.93 5.58 1.67
N GLU A 228 -6.03 6.01 1.07
CA GLU A 228 -7.34 6.18 1.74
C GLU A 228 -7.82 4.95 2.52
N THR A 229 -7.85 3.76 1.90
CA THR A 229 -8.24 2.52 2.60
C THR A 229 -7.31 2.20 3.77
N PHE A 230 -6.00 2.37 3.62
CA PHE A 230 -5.06 2.16 4.72
C PHE A 230 -5.31 3.12 5.88
N LEU A 231 -5.46 4.41 5.59
CA LEU A 231 -5.77 5.42 6.60
C LEU A 231 -7.12 5.13 7.28
N ALA A 232 -8.11 4.64 6.55
CA ALA A 232 -9.39 4.24 7.11
C ALA A 232 -9.25 3.02 8.04
N LEU A 233 -8.42 2.03 7.71
CA LEU A 233 -8.16 0.87 8.58
C LEU A 233 -7.57 1.29 9.92
N LEU A 234 -6.60 2.22 9.91
CA LEU A 234 -5.95 2.70 11.13
C LEU A 234 -6.87 3.57 12.00
N ARG A 235 -7.81 4.30 11.39
CA ARG A 235 -8.84 5.06 12.13
C ARG A 235 -9.89 4.17 12.78
N SER A 236 -10.03 2.93 12.31
CA SER A 236 -11.06 1.99 12.78
C SER A 236 -10.59 1.14 13.96
N SER A 237 -9.29 1.11 14.24
CA SER A 237 -8.69 0.31 15.32
C SER A 237 -8.70 1.07 16.65
N ASP A 238 -8.51 2.39 16.62
CA ASP A 238 -8.36 3.24 17.80
C ASP A 238 -8.93 4.63 17.52
N GLY A 239 -9.56 5.24 18.54
CA GLY A 239 -10.07 6.61 18.45
C GLY A 239 -9.00 7.61 18.00
N ALA A 240 -9.12 8.05 16.74
CA ALA A 240 -8.42 9.18 16.12
C ALA A 240 -6.87 9.14 16.10
N TRP A 241 -6.31 8.45 15.11
CA TRP A 241 -4.98 8.77 14.58
C TRP A 241 -5.01 10.17 13.90
N ASP A 242 -4.52 11.21 14.59
CA ASP A 242 -4.42 12.59 14.09
C ASP A 242 -3.14 12.74 13.22
N VAL A 243 -3.26 12.33 11.94
CA VAL A 243 -2.20 12.51 10.92
C VAL A 243 -2.10 14.00 10.57
N GLY A 244 -1.53 14.82 11.46
CA GLY A 244 -1.40 16.25 11.17
C GLY A 244 -1.08 17.19 12.32
N LYS A 245 -1.09 16.74 13.58
CA LYS A 245 -0.70 17.60 14.71
C LYS A 245 0.54 17.05 15.40
N ASP A 246 1.64 17.75 15.17
CA ASP A 246 2.88 17.70 15.96
C ASP A 246 3.89 16.59 15.62
N ASN A 247 4.52 16.70 14.45
CA ASN A 247 5.83 16.06 14.19
C ASN A 247 7.02 17.03 14.43
N SER A 248 6.79 18.12 15.17
CA SER A 248 7.84 19.08 15.54
C SER A 248 8.38 18.88 16.97
N ARG A 249 7.76 18.06 17.82
CA ARG A 249 8.20 17.89 19.22
C ARG A 249 7.93 16.52 19.82
N THR A 250 8.68 15.47 19.45
CA THR A 250 9.05 14.41 20.42
C THR A 250 10.29 13.61 20.00
N LEU A 251 11.43 14.28 19.85
CA LEU A 251 12.71 13.67 20.21
C LEU A 251 12.98 14.08 21.65
N TYR A 252 12.74 13.20 22.63
CA TYR A 252 13.50 13.06 23.88
C TYR A 252 12.83 12.07 24.85
N LEU A 253 13.63 11.10 25.32
CA LEU A 253 13.57 10.38 26.60
C LEU A 253 12.48 9.30 26.79
N ARG A 254 12.84 8.05 26.46
CA ARG A 254 12.68 6.90 27.38
C ARG A 254 13.85 5.93 27.25
N GLN A 255 15.00 6.33 27.80
CA GLN A 255 15.96 5.42 28.44
C GLN A 255 16.11 5.89 29.88
N ALA A 256 15.43 5.20 30.80
CA ALA A 256 15.77 5.08 32.23
C ALA A 256 14.58 4.46 32.97
N ARG A 257 14.56 3.12 33.06
CA ARG A 257 14.33 2.30 34.27
C ARG A 257 14.22 0.84 33.86
#